data_AF-A0A973HTY1-F1
#
_entry.id   AF-A0A973HTY1-F1
#
_cell.length_a   1.000
_cell.length_b   1.000
_cell.length_c   1.000
_cell.angle_alpha   90.00
_cell.angle_beta   90.00
_cell.angle_gamma   90.00
#
_symmetry.space_group_name_H-M   'P 1'
#
loop_
_entity.id
_entity.type
_entity.pdbx_description
1 polymer ?
#
loop_
_entity_poly.entity_id
_entity_poly.type
_entity_poly.pdbx_seq_one_letter_code
_entity_poly.pdbx_strand_id
1 'polypeptide(L)'
;MENKKYRLDFKTYVSVIAAFGFAQGLIAGVVSVFEGIMVVSYLQTIGVALIIPVVVCLGNAVLGVITYPIYKVISDLIKGHKITRLVYKTS
;
A
#
# COMPACT_ATOMS: atom_id res chain seq x y z
N MET A 1 0.15 -13.22 -28.58
CA MET A 1 0.59 -11.89 -28.09
C MET A 1 -0.14 -11.62 -26.78
N GLU A 2 0.51 -11.89 -25.66
CA GLU A 2 -0.13 -11.95 -24.33
C GLU A 2 -0.43 -10.57 -23.73
N ASN A 3 -1.63 -10.44 -23.17
CA ASN A 3 -2.17 -9.27 -22.46
C ASN A 3 -1.33 -8.92 -21.21
N LYS A 4 -0.25 -8.14 -21.40
CA LYS A 4 0.54 -7.53 -20.30
C LYS A 4 -0.14 -6.31 -19.65
N LYS A 5 -1.25 -5.81 -20.19
CA LYS A 5 -1.83 -4.49 -19.82
C LYS A 5 -2.39 -4.31 -18.40
N TYR A 6 -2.48 -5.36 -17.58
CA TYR A 6 -3.17 -5.28 -16.27
C TYR A 6 -2.35 -5.78 -15.06
N ARG A 7 -1.05 -6.07 -15.20
CA ARG A 7 -0.20 -6.43 -14.05
C ARG A 7 0.60 -5.21 -13.63
N LEU A 8 0.62 -4.92 -12.33
CA LEU A 8 1.57 -3.96 -11.80
C LEU A 8 2.96 -4.58 -11.83
N ASP A 9 3.90 -3.88 -12.46
CA ASP A 9 5.31 -4.22 -12.38
C ASP A 9 5.77 -4.17 -10.92
N PHE A 10 6.79 -4.95 -10.57
CA PHE A 10 7.32 -5.05 -9.21
C PHE A 10 7.57 -3.67 -8.57
N LYS A 11 8.25 -2.79 -9.31
CA LYS A 11 8.54 -1.42 -8.85
C LYS A 11 7.26 -0.64 -8.54
N THR A 12 6.26 -0.73 -9.42
CA THR A 12 4.98 -0.04 -9.27
C THR A 12 4.16 -0.58 -8.11
N TYR A 13 4.15 -1.91 -7.90
CA TYR A 13 3.47 -2.54 -6.77
C TYR A 13 4.07 -2.08 -5.43
N VAL A 14 5.41 -2.16 -5.31
CA VAL A 14 6.12 -1.74 -4.11
C VAL A 14 5.94 -0.24 -3.87
N SER A 15 6.00 0.60 -4.92
CA SER A 15 5.79 2.04 -4.76
C SER A 15 4.36 2.38 -4.32
N VAL A 16 3.35 1.66 -4.81
CA VAL A 16 1.96 1.86 -4.40
C VAL A 16 1.78 1.50 -2.93
N ILE A 17 2.31 0.36 -2.48
CA ILE A 17 2.23 -0.05 -1.07
C ILE A 17 3.01 0.93 -0.17
N ALA A 18 4.20 1.36 -0.60
CA ALA A 18 4.97 2.36 0.12
C ALA A 18 4.20 3.69 0.26
N ALA A 19 3.52 4.14 -0.81
CA ALA A 19 2.68 5.33 -0.78
C ALA A 19 1.49 5.19 0.18
N PHE A 20 0.83 4.03 0.21
CA PHE A 20 -0.21 3.74 1.20
C PHE A 20 0.35 3.74 2.62
N GLY A 21 1.54 3.17 2.82
CA GLY A 21 2.23 3.21 4.11
C GLY A 21 2.57 4.62 4.56
N PHE A 22 3.02 5.48 3.65
CA PHE A 22 3.26 6.89 3.96
C PHE A 22 1.97 7.60 4.38
N ALA A 23 0.87 7.39 3.65
CA ALA A 23 -0.43 7.96 4.00
C ALA A 23 -0.94 7.47 5.37
N GLN A 24 -0.83 6.17 5.64
CA GLN A 24 -1.14 5.59 6.95
C GLN A 24 -0.28 6.21 8.05
N GLY A 25 1.02 6.38 7.80
CA GLY A 25 1.93 6.99 8.75
C GLY A 25 1.68 8.48 9.00
N LEU A 26 1.18 9.24 8.01
CA LEU A 26 0.69 10.60 8.24
C LEU A 26 -0.50 10.63 9.20
N ILE A 27 -1.47 9.74 9.00
CA ILE A 27 -2.64 9.62 9.87
C ILE A 27 -2.20 9.24 11.29
N ALA A 28 -1.34 8.23 11.43
CA ALA A 28 -0.78 7.81 12.71
C ALA A 28 0.06 8.92 13.38
N GLY A 29 0.81 9.70 12.60
CA GLY A 29 1.55 10.86 13.07
C GLY A 29 0.63 11.91 13.70
N VAL A 30 -0.49 12.25 13.04
CA VAL A 30 -1.49 13.17 13.59
C VAL A 30 -2.06 12.65 14.92
N VAL A 31 -2.44 11.38 14.98
CA VAL A 31 -2.94 10.75 16.23
C VAL A 31 -1.89 10.83 17.34
N SER A 32 -0.62 10.54 17.03
CA SER A 32 0.47 10.61 18.00
C SER A 32 0.72 12.02 18.55
N VAL A 33 0.39 13.08 17.79
CA VAL A 33 0.46 14.46 18.27
C VAL A 33 -0.62 14.73 19.31
N PHE A 34 -1.86 14.29 19.06
CA PHE A 34 -2.96 14.45 20.00
C PHE A 34 -2.72 13.70 21.31
N GLU A 35 -2.20 12.46 21.25
CA GLU A 35 -1.89 11.68 22.44
C GLU A 35 -0.63 12.19 23.16
N GLY A 36 0.41 12.52 22.39
CA GLY A 36 1.73 12.89 22.93
C GLY A 36 1.75 14.24 23.63
N ILE A 37 0.99 15.24 23.16
CA ILE A 37 0.89 16.56 23.81
C ILE A 37 0.32 16.43 25.24
N MET A 38 -0.49 15.40 25.50
CA MET A 38 -1.09 15.18 26.83
C MET A 38 -0.15 14.51 27.84
N VAL A 39 0.99 13.97 27.39
CA VAL A 39 1.83 13.08 28.22
C VAL A 39 3.32 13.48 28.20
N VAL A 40 3.81 14.11 27.14
CA VAL A 40 5.24 14.35 26.90
C VAL A 40 5.50 15.78 26.43
N SER A 41 6.78 16.17 26.39
CA SER A 41 7.19 17.50 25.92
C SER A 41 6.86 17.73 24.44
N TYR A 42 6.40 18.95 24.13
CA TYR A 42 5.91 19.34 22.80
C TYR A 42 6.93 19.08 21.67
N LEU A 43 8.21 19.32 21.93
CA LEU A 43 9.32 19.10 21.00
C LEU A 43 9.51 17.62 20.63
N GLN A 44 9.38 16.72 21.61
CA GLN A 44 9.52 15.27 21.36
C GLN A 44 8.34 14.74 20.55
N THR A 45 7.12 15.19 20.87
CA THR A 45 5.90 14.79 20.17
C THR A 45 5.95 15.17 18.69
N ILE A 46 6.36 16.41 18.37
CA ILE A 46 6.51 16.84 16.98
C ILE A 46 7.61 16.03 16.27
N GLY A 47 8.74 15.80 16.93
CA GLY A 47 9.83 15.00 16.35
C GLY A 47 9.37 13.59 15.97
N VAL A 48 8.61 12.92 16.84
CA VAL A 48 8.07 11.58 16.58
C VAL A 48 7.04 11.60 15.44
N ALA A 49 6.14 12.58 15.43
CA ALA A 49 5.10 12.71 14.41
C ALA A 49 5.67 12.88 12.99
N LEU A 50 6.84 13.51 12.85
CA LEU A 50 7.54 13.66 11.57
C LEU A 50 8.23 12.37 11.10
N ILE A 51 8.65 11.51 12.04
CA ILE A 51 9.39 10.28 11.73
C ILE A 51 8.44 9.12 11.40
N ILE A 52 7.28 9.04 12.04
CA ILE A 52 6.28 7.97 11.84
C ILE A 52 5.95 7.74 10.35
N PRO A 53 5.65 8.76 9.52
CA PRO A 53 5.35 8.58 8.10
C PRO A 53 6.46 7.86 7.33
N VAL A 54 7.71 8.19 7.64
CA VAL A 54 8.88 7.61 6.97
C VAL A 54 9.06 6.15 7.39
N VAL A 55 8.95 5.86 8.69
CA VAL A 55 9.10 4.49 9.21
C VAL A 55 8.01 3.57 8.70
N VAL A 56 6.74 4.02 8.70
CA VAL A 56 5.61 3.23 8.20
C VAL A 56 5.68 3.05 6.67
N CYS A 57 6.16 4.05 5.93
CA CYS A 57 6.45 3.93 4.50
C CYS A 57 7.49 2.84 4.21
N LEU A 58 8.63 2.86 4.92
CA LEU A 58 9.69 1.87 4.75
C LEU A 58 9.23 0.46 5.16
N GLY A 59 8.52 0.33 6.28
CA GLY A 59 7.96 -0.95 6.72
C GLY A 59 7.01 -1.55 5.69
N ASN A 60 6.12 -0.72 5.12
CA ASN A 60 5.22 -1.16 4.07
C ASN A 60 5.95 -1.46 2.76
N ALA A 61 6.99 -0.71 2.39
CA ALA A 61 7.81 -1.02 1.22
C ALA A 61 8.44 -2.43 1.34
N VAL A 62 9.01 -2.76 2.51
CA VAL A 62 9.56 -4.09 2.80
C VAL A 62 8.47 -5.16 2.74
N LEU A 63 7.30 -4.91 3.35
CA LEU A 63 6.16 -5.82 3.24
C LEU A 63 5.71 -6.01 1.80
N GLY A 64 5.71 -4.96 0.98
CA GLY A 64 5.40 -5.03 -0.45
C GLY A 64 6.39 -5.91 -1.22
N VAL A 65 7.69 -5.86 -0.88
CA VAL A 65 8.69 -6.77 -1.45
C VAL A 65 8.39 -8.22 -1.07
N ILE A 66 8.09 -8.49 0.20
CA ILE A 66 7.81 -9.85 0.72
C ILE A 66 6.51 -10.42 0.15
N THR A 67 5.48 -9.58 0.01
CA THR A 67 4.13 -9.99 -0.42
C THR A 67 3.95 -9.98 -1.95
N TYR A 68 4.90 -9.45 -2.71
CA TYR A 68 4.83 -9.44 -4.18
C TYR A 68 4.64 -10.82 -4.82
N PRO A 69 5.32 -11.90 -4.39
CA PRO A 69 5.10 -13.24 -4.94
C PRO A 69 3.66 -13.70 -4.76
N ILE A 70 3.05 -13.38 -3.61
CA ILE A 70 1.66 -13.70 -3.30
C ILE A 70 0.71 -12.91 -4.21
N TYR A 71 0.96 -11.60 -4.38
CA TYR A 71 0.21 -10.77 -5.33
C TYR A 71 0.26 -11.34 -6.74
N LYS A 72 1.43 -11.83 -7.18
CA LYS A 72 1.59 -12.44 -8.51
C LYS A 72 0.76 -13.71 -8.64
N VAL A 73 0.79 -14.62 -7.67
CA VAL A 73 -0.02 -15.85 -7.65
C VAL A 73 -1.52 -15.52 -7.70
N ILE A 74 -1.99 -14.60 -6.85
CA ILE A 74 -3.40 -14.20 -6.81
C ILE A 74 -3.83 -13.55 -8.12
N SER A 75 -3.02 -12.65 -8.67
CA SER A 75 -3.30 -11.99 -9.95
C SER A 75 -3.38 -12.98 -11.10
N ASP A 76 -2.63 -14.10 -11.02
CA ASP A 76 -2.64 -15.16 -12.02
C ASP A 76 -3.88 -16.06 -11.86
N LEU A 77 -4.29 -16.36 -10.63
CA LEU A 77 -5.53 -17.10 -10.32
C LEU A 77 -6.80 -16.34 -10.75
N ILE A 78 -6.84 -15.03 -10.54
CA ILE A 78 -7.96 -14.17 -10.96
C ILE A 78 -8.08 -14.14 -12.48
N LYS A 79 -6.95 -14.17 -13.21
CA LYS A 79 -6.97 -14.25 -14.69
C LYS A 79 -7.41 -15.60 -15.22
N GLY A 80 -7.13 -16.69 -14.50
CA GLY A 80 -7.61 -18.03 -14.81
C GLY A 80 -9.14 -18.13 -14.77
N HIS A 81 -9.77 -17.34 -13.89
CA HIS A 81 -11.21 -17.11 -13.92
C HIS A 81 -11.54 -16.04 -14.97
N LYS A 82 -11.67 -16.46 -16.24
CA LYS A 82 -12.44 -15.66 -17.21
C LYS A 82 -13.78 -15.35 -16.57
N ILE A 83 -13.99 -14.09 -16.18
CA ILE A 83 -15.33 -13.53 -16.03
C ILE A 83 -15.97 -13.79 -17.39
N THR A 84 -16.82 -14.82 -17.45
CA THR A 84 -17.60 -15.19 -18.62
C THR A 84 -18.26 -13.91 -19.08
N ARG A 85 -17.73 -13.31 -20.15
CA ARG A 85 -18.36 -12.16 -20.78
C ARG A 85 -19.76 -12.64 -21.12
N LEU A 86 -20.75 -12.14 -20.40
CA LEU A 86 -22.11 -12.00 -20.91
C LEU A 86 -21.98 -11.07 -22.12
N VAL A 87 -21.50 -11.62 -23.24
CA VAL A 87 -21.69 -11.04 -24.56
C VAL A 87 -23.18 -11.17 -24.78
N TYR A 88 -23.93 -10.16 -24.34
CA TYR A 88 -25.26 -9.92 -24.86
C TYR A 88 -25.08 -9.75 -26.37
N LYS A 89 -25.34 -10.83 -27.11
CA LYS A 89 -25.72 -10.75 -28.52
C LYS A 89 -27.02 -9.94 -28.51
N THR A 90 -26.92 -8.65 -28.77
CA THR A 90 -28.04 -7.90 -29.34
C THR A 90 -28.23 -8.43 -30.75
N SER A 91 -29.21 -9.33 -30.89
CA SER A 91 -29.87 -9.64 -32.16
C SER A 91 -30.52 -8.39 -32.75
#